data_AF-A0A9P6WZM7-F1
#
_entry.id   AF-A0A9P6WZM7-F1
#
_cell.length_a   1.000
_cell.length_b   1.000
_cell.length_c   1.000
_cell.angle_alpha   90.00
_cell.angle_beta   90.00
_cell.angle_gamma   90.00
#
_symmetry.space_group_name_H-M   'P 1'
#
loop_
_entity.id
_entity.type
_entity.pdbx_description
1 polymer ?
#
loop_
_entity_poly.entity_id
_entity_poly.type
_entity_poly.pdbx_seq_one_letter_code
_entity_poly.pdbx_strand_id
1 'polypeptide(L)'
;MLSLAYINEQKPTSCVSPSTVTGWIKNNMSQAGIDTTKYQPHSIRSASSTKAVQLGFKIDDVKKHANWSLNSNTFEKYYYKPNHTDRFSTAIGNSMVNNLSENNIISRVRTEATSIGVGTTCNTDVAIVRTEAFEEENIKICIQNIEASPEVDLCYTNDPNEPSLVCKSRIFGSPNSNKLYKFEQVLAEEAAKNTDKEDIILESDSQIVDFLNYIYRPTEEYIFDSRYKLVSVSDKDILSTIWKFTYKFDKKTPLGFSQWLSKQNIDLTSVEPERKISKTGKEIRARSRQLNVLDDTHYISVAENVLNILPSHHSKINDMKKDGYQIIGYCRKSVAETKNRASCLQRMINILYKRSLVNKVFVSPRSSTKQPFLKRDFEDEDDILSKLNDVHGNTKDFLEFLENNTKICVIAIDYAGLTTSITDLKKLLR
;
A
#
# COMPACT_ATOMS: atom_id res chain seq x y z
N MET A 1 2.18 -13.86 20.07
CA MET A 1 2.48 -12.78 19.09
C MET A 1 1.59 -13.01 17.88
N LEU A 2 0.54 -12.20 17.72
CA LEU A 2 -0.44 -12.35 16.63
C LEU A 2 0.14 -11.77 15.33
N SER A 3 0.30 -12.59 14.30
CA SER A 3 0.70 -12.11 12.96
C SER A 3 -0.55 -12.02 12.06
N LEU A 4 -0.80 -10.87 11.45
CA LEU A 4 -1.96 -10.65 10.57
C LEU A 4 -1.50 -10.61 9.11
N ALA A 5 -1.90 -11.60 8.31
CA ALA A 5 -1.60 -11.65 6.88
C ALA A 5 -2.85 -11.26 6.06
N TYR A 6 -2.70 -10.25 5.20
CA TYR A 6 -3.74 -9.73 4.31
C TYR A 6 -3.63 -10.35 2.91
N ILE A 7 -4.75 -10.83 2.36
CA ILE A 7 -4.85 -11.28 0.97
C ILE A 7 -5.63 -10.23 0.20
N ASN A 8 -5.02 -9.58 -0.77
CA ASN A 8 -5.69 -8.53 -1.53
C ASN A 8 -6.66 -9.16 -2.56
N GLU A 9 -7.97 -9.18 -2.28
CA GLU A 9 -8.97 -9.21 -3.36
C GLU A 9 -9.21 -7.76 -3.80
N GLN A 10 -8.64 -7.37 -4.95
CA GLN A 10 -8.90 -6.07 -5.54
C GLN A 10 -10.38 -5.96 -5.93
N LYS A 11 -11.18 -5.40 -5.02
CA LYS A 11 -12.44 -4.75 -5.38
C LYS A 11 -12.15 -3.27 -5.62
N PRO A 12 -12.73 -2.65 -6.67
CA PRO A 12 -12.51 -1.23 -6.93
C PRO A 12 -13.04 -0.44 -5.73
N THR A 13 -12.11 0.15 -4.97
CA THR A 13 -12.45 1.11 -3.94
C THR A 13 -12.95 2.37 -4.64
N SER A 14 -14.22 2.71 -4.47
CA SER A 14 -14.73 4.02 -4.88
C SER A 14 -13.85 5.10 -4.26
N CYS A 15 -13.43 6.10 -5.04
CA CYS A 15 -12.67 7.23 -4.56
C CYS A 15 -13.34 7.82 -3.32
N VAL A 16 -12.55 8.00 -2.26
CA VAL A 16 -13.03 8.58 -1.00
C VAL A 16 -13.61 9.95 -1.32
N SER A 17 -14.87 10.18 -0.95
CA SER A 17 -15.51 11.46 -1.23
C SER A 17 -14.75 12.60 -0.51
N PRO A 18 -14.67 13.80 -1.10
CA PRO A 18 -14.07 14.96 -0.43
C PRO A 18 -14.67 15.23 0.96
N SER A 19 -15.97 14.92 1.14
CA SER A 19 -16.66 15.02 2.43
C SER A 19 -16.12 14.03 3.48
N THR A 20 -15.76 12.81 3.07
CA THR A 20 -15.18 11.79 3.94
C THR A 20 -13.77 12.20 4.38
N VAL A 21 -12.95 12.67 3.44
CA VAL A 21 -11.61 13.21 3.75
C VAL A 21 -11.70 14.40 4.69
N THR A 22 -12.64 15.33 4.43
CA THR A 22 -12.90 16.48 5.31
C THR A 22 -13.29 16.03 6.72
N GLY A 23 -14.12 14.99 6.84
CA GLY A 23 -14.50 14.39 8.12
C GLY A 23 -13.31 13.81 8.89
N TRP A 24 -12.41 13.10 8.21
CA TRP A 24 -11.19 12.57 8.82
C TRP A 24 -10.26 13.68 9.30
N ILE A 25 -10.06 14.73 8.49
CA ILE A 25 -9.23 15.87 8.85
C ILE A 25 -9.79 16.60 10.09
N LYS A 26 -11.10 16.86 10.14
CA LYS A 26 -11.74 17.47 11.32
C LYS A 26 -11.55 16.63 12.57
N ASN A 27 -11.72 15.32 12.47
CA ASN A 27 -11.53 14.42 13.60
C ASN A 27 -10.09 14.45 14.13
N ASN A 28 -9.10 14.44 13.22
CA ASN A 28 -7.69 14.55 13.61
C ASN A 28 -7.35 15.92 14.24
N MET A 29 -7.89 17.01 13.70
CA MET A 29 -7.74 18.34 14.30
C MET A 29 -8.28 18.38 15.74
N SER A 30 -9.47 17.80 15.97
CA SER A 30 -10.06 17.70 17.31
C SER A 30 -9.22 16.86 18.26
N GLN A 31 -8.68 15.72 17.81
CA GLN A 31 -7.78 14.88 18.61
C GLN A 31 -6.45 15.57 18.95
N ALA A 32 -5.97 16.47 18.07
CA ALA A 32 -4.80 17.31 18.32
C ALA A 32 -5.10 18.52 19.23
N GLY A 33 -6.31 18.62 19.80
CA GLY A 33 -6.71 19.73 20.67
C GLY A 33 -7.00 21.04 19.92
N ILE A 34 -7.16 21.00 18.59
CA ILE A 34 -7.47 22.18 17.79
C ILE A 34 -8.98 22.42 17.81
N ASP A 35 -9.40 23.63 18.15
CA ASP A 35 -10.80 24.03 18.13
C ASP A 35 -11.35 24.07 16.70
N THR A 36 -12.09 23.03 16.33
CA THR A 36 -12.68 22.86 14.99
C THR A 36 -13.89 23.75 14.73
N THR A 37 -14.39 24.49 15.73
CA THR A 37 -15.42 25.52 15.51
C THR A 37 -14.80 26.78 14.93
N LYS A 38 -13.58 27.11 15.35
CA LYS A 38 -12.79 28.25 14.90
C LYS A 38 -11.91 27.95 13.69
N TYR A 39 -11.29 26.78 13.63
CA TYR A 39 -10.38 26.38 12.56
C TYR A 39 -10.95 25.23 11.76
N GLN A 40 -11.17 25.47 10.47
CA GLN A 40 -11.69 24.46 9.54
C GLN A 40 -10.53 23.73 8.83
N PRO A 41 -10.78 22.57 8.19
CA PRO A 41 -9.75 21.80 7.47
C PRO A 41 -8.90 22.59 6.48
N HIS A 42 -9.47 23.62 5.84
CA HIS A 42 -8.72 24.48 4.92
C HIS A 42 -7.62 25.31 5.61
N SER A 43 -7.69 25.52 6.93
CA SER A 43 -6.68 26.24 7.71
C SER A 43 -5.33 25.50 7.77
N ILE A 44 -5.32 24.17 7.60
CA ILE A 44 -4.10 23.36 7.57
C ILE A 44 -3.20 23.76 6.41
N ARG A 45 -3.79 24.05 5.24
CA ARG A 45 -3.03 24.46 4.06
C ARG A 45 -2.26 25.76 4.33
N SER A 46 -2.94 26.76 4.90
CA SER A 46 -2.30 28.02 5.29
C SER A 46 -1.21 27.82 6.34
N ALA A 47 -1.46 27.00 7.36
CA ALA A 47 -0.48 26.71 8.42
C ALA A 47 0.76 25.98 7.88
N SER A 48 0.57 24.95 7.06
CA SER A 48 1.64 24.17 6.45
C SER A 48 2.51 25.02 5.52
N SER A 49 1.89 25.80 4.62
CA SER A 49 2.63 26.64 3.68
C SER A 49 3.36 27.79 4.41
N THR A 50 2.77 28.35 5.46
CA THR A 50 3.45 29.34 6.31
C THR A 50 4.66 28.72 7.02
N LYS A 51 4.52 27.50 7.55
CA LYS A 51 5.61 26.79 8.22
C LYS A 51 6.75 26.45 7.25
N ALA A 52 6.45 26.07 6.02
CA ALA A 52 7.46 25.83 4.99
C ALA A 52 8.30 27.10 4.72
N VAL A 53 7.66 28.25 4.55
CA VAL A 53 8.39 29.53 4.39
C VAL A 53 9.22 29.86 5.65
N GLN A 54 8.69 29.61 6.85
CA GLN A 54 9.43 29.79 8.10
C GLN A 54 10.65 28.86 8.25
N LEU A 55 10.66 27.72 7.57
CA LEU A 55 11.80 26.80 7.51
C LEU A 55 12.83 27.19 6.45
N GLY A 56 12.64 28.31 5.75
CA GLY A 56 13.61 28.86 4.79
C GLY A 56 13.37 28.45 3.34
N PHE A 57 12.29 27.73 3.03
CA PHE A 57 11.94 27.41 1.65
C PHE A 57 11.48 28.65 0.89
N LYS A 58 11.91 28.78 -0.38
CA LYS A 58 11.52 29.89 -1.24
C LYS A 58 10.02 29.85 -1.52
N ILE A 59 9.40 31.02 -1.55
CA ILE A 59 7.96 31.18 -1.81
C ILE A 59 7.57 30.54 -3.14
N ASP A 60 8.40 30.66 -4.19
CA ASP A 60 8.15 30.06 -5.49
C ASP A 60 8.10 28.53 -5.45
N ASP A 61 8.95 27.91 -4.63
CA ASP A 61 8.97 26.45 -4.48
C ASP A 61 7.76 25.98 -3.67
N VAL A 62 7.34 26.75 -2.65
CA VAL A 62 6.09 26.51 -1.93
C VAL A 62 4.87 26.66 -2.84
N LYS A 63 4.87 27.66 -3.75
CA LYS A 63 3.81 27.84 -4.75
C LYS A 63 3.75 26.68 -5.75
N LYS A 64 4.90 26.25 -6.29
CA LYS A 64 4.98 25.07 -7.17
C LYS A 64 4.46 23.82 -6.48
N HIS A 65 4.91 23.56 -5.26
CA HIS A 65 4.49 22.39 -4.48
C HIS A 65 2.98 22.40 -4.17
N ALA A 66 2.42 23.57 -3.87
CA ALA A 66 1.00 23.74 -3.58
C ALA A 66 0.13 23.96 -4.83
N ASN A 67 0.69 23.80 -6.04
CA ASN A 67 0.02 24.01 -7.33
C ASN A 67 -0.64 25.41 -7.48
N TRP A 68 0.04 26.46 -7.01
CA TRP A 68 -0.34 27.85 -7.24
C TRP A 68 0.44 28.44 -8.42
N SER A 69 -0.21 29.35 -9.16
CA SER A 69 0.47 30.13 -10.19
C SER A 69 1.54 31.03 -9.55
N LEU A 70 2.76 30.97 -10.08
CA LEU A 70 3.89 31.80 -9.65
C LEU A 70 3.58 33.30 -9.77
N ASN A 71 2.80 33.66 -10.79
CA ASN A 71 2.41 35.04 -11.09
C ASN A 71 1.23 35.54 -10.23
N SER A 72 0.63 34.68 -9.41
CA SER A 72 -0.52 35.02 -8.56
C SER A 72 -0.07 35.39 -7.14
N ASN A 73 -0.69 36.41 -6.56
CA ASN A 73 -0.52 36.80 -5.16
C ASN A 73 -1.49 36.09 -4.19
N THR A 74 -2.20 35.07 -4.67
CA THR A 74 -3.23 34.36 -3.89
C THR A 74 -2.65 33.74 -2.63
N PHE A 75 -1.43 33.20 -2.73
CA PHE A 75 -0.71 32.62 -1.61
C PHE A 75 -0.44 33.66 -0.52
N GLU A 76 0.20 34.77 -0.89
CA GLU A 76 0.62 35.85 0.01
C GLU A 76 -0.57 36.51 0.69
N LYS A 77 -1.69 36.69 -0.04
CA LYS A 77 -2.87 37.38 0.46
C LYS A 77 -3.71 36.51 1.41
N TYR A 78 -3.93 35.24 1.04
CA TYR A 78 -4.93 34.40 1.71
C TYR A 78 -4.33 33.28 2.55
N TYR A 79 -3.15 32.77 2.21
CA TYR A 79 -2.60 31.54 2.79
C TYR A 79 -1.33 31.75 3.63
N TYR A 80 -0.52 32.75 3.32
CA TYR A 80 0.65 33.11 4.13
C TYR A 80 0.22 33.92 5.35
N LYS A 81 0.34 33.33 6.54
CA LYS A 81 -0.08 33.90 7.84
C LYS A 81 1.02 33.75 8.89
N PRO A 82 2.18 34.43 8.72
CA PRO A 82 3.26 34.37 9.71
C PRO A 82 2.78 34.96 11.05
N ASN A 83 3.28 34.41 12.16
CA ASN A 83 2.92 34.91 13.47
C ASN A 83 3.42 36.36 13.62
N HIS A 84 2.49 37.30 13.83
CA HIS A 84 2.79 38.67 14.25
C HIS A 84 3.27 38.65 15.72
N THR A 85 4.47 38.15 15.96
CA THR A 85 5.13 38.29 17.26
C THR A 85 6.57 38.71 17.02
N ASP A 86 6.76 40.03 16.96
CA ASP A 86 7.92 40.87 17.35
C ASP A 86 9.37 40.47 17.00
N ARG A 87 9.61 39.30 16.41
CA ARG A 87 10.96 38.76 16.17
C ARG A 87 11.67 39.44 15.00
N PHE A 88 10.95 40.09 14.09
CA PHE A 88 11.58 40.81 12.98
C PHE A 88 12.32 42.06 13.49
N SER A 89 11.73 42.79 14.44
CA SER A 89 12.34 43.95 15.09
C SER A 89 13.51 43.54 15.99
N THR A 90 13.35 42.46 16.77
CA THR A 90 14.42 41.93 17.64
C THR A 90 15.58 41.33 16.87
N ALA A 91 15.35 40.67 15.72
CA ALA A 91 16.41 40.11 14.89
C ALA A 91 17.26 41.19 14.21
N ILE A 92 16.66 42.30 13.78
CA ILE A 92 17.40 43.46 13.26
C ILE A 92 18.18 44.15 14.40
N GLY A 93 17.57 44.32 15.58
CA GLY A 93 18.26 44.86 16.76
C GLY A 93 19.47 44.01 17.17
N ASN A 94 19.32 42.68 17.23
CA ASN A 94 20.40 41.76 17.56
C ASN A 94 21.47 41.69 16.45
N SER A 95 21.08 41.82 15.17
CA SER A 95 22.01 41.93 14.05
C SER A 95 22.84 43.22 14.11
N MET A 96 22.26 44.33 14.57
CA MET A 96 22.99 45.60 14.76
C MET A 96 23.94 45.53 15.97
N VAL A 97 23.53 44.88 17.06
CA VAL A 97 24.33 44.74 18.29
C VAL A 97 25.48 43.74 18.11
N ASN A 98 25.27 42.64 17.39
CA ASN A 98 26.31 41.62 17.17
C ASN A 98 27.42 42.08 16.20
N ASN A 99 27.15 43.04 15.31
CA ASN A 99 28.17 43.64 14.45
C ASN A 99 29.08 44.66 15.18
N LEU A 100 28.84 44.93 16.47
CA LEU A 100 29.64 45.87 17.28
C LEU A 100 30.61 45.18 18.25
N SER A 101 30.79 43.86 18.19
CA SER A 101 31.75 43.15 19.03
C SER A 101 32.54 42.09 18.28
N GLU A 102 33.17 42.48 17.18
CA GLU A 102 34.41 41.80 16.77
C GLU A 102 35.49 42.16 17.78
N ASN A 103 35.78 41.24 18.71
CA ASN A 103 37.12 40.79 19.07
C ASN A 103 37.11 40.04 20.41
N ASN A 104 37.85 38.94 20.42
CA ASN A 104 38.47 38.24 21.56
C ASN A 104 37.84 36.92 22.07
N ILE A 105 38.55 35.84 21.73
CA ILE A 105 39.25 34.92 22.66
C ILE A 105 38.41 33.90 23.47
N ILE A 106 38.71 32.62 23.15
CA ILE A 106 39.02 31.47 24.05
C ILE A 106 38.03 31.13 25.17
N SER A 107 37.50 29.90 25.16
CA SER A 107 37.82 28.84 26.15
C SER A 107 36.73 27.77 26.24
N ARG A 108 37.18 26.53 26.38
CA ARG A 108 36.40 25.35 26.81
C ARG A 108 35.75 25.60 28.17
N VAL A 109 34.47 25.21 28.34
CA VAL A 109 33.98 24.61 29.60
C VAL A 109 32.95 23.52 29.30
N ARG A 110 33.17 22.39 29.96
CA ARG A 110 32.46 21.11 30.01
C ARG A 110 31.41 21.16 31.13
N THR A 111 30.21 20.63 30.95
CA THR A 111 29.44 19.99 32.05
C THR A 111 28.29 19.12 31.56
N GLU A 112 28.11 18.01 32.28
CA GLU A 112 27.34 16.79 31.97
C GLU A 112 25.90 16.81 32.53
N ALA A 113 25.08 15.89 31.98
CA ALA A 113 23.92 15.18 32.57
C ALA A 113 22.67 16.03 32.95
N THR A 114 21.42 15.56 33.00
CA THR A 114 20.79 14.22 33.01
C THR A 114 19.30 14.43 32.70
N SER A 115 18.62 13.52 32.00
CA SER A 115 17.34 12.93 32.47
C SER A 115 16.74 11.97 31.45
N ILE A 116 16.24 10.87 31.99
CA ILE A 116 15.53 9.77 31.35
C ILE A 116 14.11 10.23 31.01
N GLY A 117 13.64 9.88 29.80
CA GLY A 117 12.24 10.02 29.39
C GLY A 117 11.80 8.81 28.56
N VAL A 118 11.17 7.85 29.24
CA VAL A 118 10.60 6.63 28.64
C VAL A 118 9.30 6.96 27.89
N GLY A 119 9.16 6.40 26.69
CA GLY A 119 7.87 5.99 26.12
C GLY A 119 7.19 6.96 25.16
N THR A 120 7.14 6.60 23.86
CA THR A 120 5.91 6.17 23.16
C THR A 120 6.18 5.98 21.66
N THR A 121 5.78 4.83 21.15
CA THR A 121 5.85 4.41 19.75
C THR A 121 4.76 5.11 18.91
N CYS A 122 5.12 5.77 17.81
CA CYS A 122 4.65 5.49 16.44
C CYS A 122 4.99 6.63 15.44
N ASN A 123 5.73 6.26 14.39
CA ASN A 123 5.91 6.90 13.07
C ASN A 123 6.39 8.36 12.97
N THR A 124 7.69 8.47 12.69
CA THR A 124 8.27 9.12 11.49
C THR A 124 9.62 8.46 11.28
N ASP A 125 10.10 8.33 10.05
CA ASP A 125 11.42 7.76 9.76
C ASP A 125 12.48 8.34 10.70
N VAL A 126 12.97 7.54 11.65
CA VAL A 126 14.02 7.97 12.57
C VAL A 126 15.34 7.57 11.94
N ALA A 127 15.79 8.39 11.00
CA ALA A 127 17.20 8.50 10.71
C ALA A 127 17.43 9.92 10.17
N ILE A 128 18.12 10.74 10.98
CA ILE A 128 18.81 11.91 10.46
C ILE A 128 19.90 11.35 9.56
N VAL A 129 19.68 11.35 8.24
CA VAL A 129 20.74 11.02 7.27
C VAL A 129 21.76 12.14 7.36
N ARG A 130 22.85 11.90 8.08
CA ARG A 130 24.05 12.72 7.94
C ARG A 130 24.67 12.31 6.61
N THR A 131 24.61 13.20 5.64
CA THR A 131 25.33 13.04 4.37
C THR A 131 26.81 13.24 4.64
N GLU A 132 27.54 12.13 4.77
CA GLU A 132 29.00 12.09 4.82
C GLU A 132 29.54 11.73 3.43
N ALA A 133 30.82 12.01 3.18
CA ALA A 133 31.45 11.72 1.90
C ALA A 133 31.47 10.20 1.64
N PHE A 134 31.30 9.81 0.37
CA PHE A 134 31.34 8.42 -0.07
C PHE A 134 32.79 7.91 -0.04
N GLU A 135 33.22 7.47 1.15
CA GLU A 135 34.56 6.95 1.44
C GLU A 135 34.45 5.52 1.99
N GLU A 136 35.42 4.65 1.67
CA GLU A 136 35.38 3.22 2.06
C GLU A 136 35.23 3.00 3.58
N GLU A 137 35.77 3.91 4.38
CA GLU A 137 35.70 3.85 5.84
C GLU A 137 34.28 4.14 6.36
N ASN A 138 33.60 5.14 5.78
CA ASN A 138 32.23 5.50 6.14
C ASN A 138 31.23 4.40 5.72
N ILE A 139 31.46 3.74 4.58
CA ILE A 139 30.64 2.61 4.11
C ILE A 139 30.73 1.44 5.11
N LYS A 140 31.94 1.11 5.58
CA LYS A 140 32.13 0.04 6.58
C LYS A 140 31.41 0.34 7.89
N ILE A 141 31.50 1.57 8.38
CA ILE A 141 30.80 2.00 9.62
C ILE A 141 29.27 1.90 9.44
N CYS A 142 28.75 2.30 8.28
CA CYS A 142 27.31 2.20 7.99
C CYS A 142 26.82 0.75 7.98
N ILE A 143 27.56 -0.16 7.33
CA ILE A 143 27.22 -1.58 7.29
C ILE A 143 27.20 -2.18 8.70
N GLN A 144 28.23 -1.90 9.52
CA GLN A 144 28.30 -2.39 10.90
C GLN A 144 27.13 -1.89 11.75
N ASN A 145 26.67 -0.65 11.55
CA ASN A 145 25.51 -0.09 12.27
C ASN A 145 24.18 -0.76 11.87
N ILE A 146 24.04 -1.15 10.59
CA ILE A 146 22.87 -1.89 10.09
C ILE A 146 22.89 -3.32 10.65
N GLU A 147 24.04 -3.99 10.63
CA GLU A 147 24.22 -5.34 11.19
C GLU A 147 23.98 -5.37 12.71
N ALA A 148 24.33 -4.31 13.42
CA ALA A 148 24.05 -4.14 14.85
C ALA A 148 22.56 -3.92 15.18
N SER A 149 21.70 -3.68 14.16
CA SER A 149 20.28 -3.40 14.32
C SER A 149 19.42 -4.46 13.60
N PRO A 150 19.24 -5.67 14.18
CA PRO A 150 18.68 -6.83 13.47
C PRO A 150 17.22 -6.68 13.03
N GLU A 151 16.49 -5.70 13.56
CA GLU A 151 15.07 -5.44 13.28
C GLU A 151 14.83 -4.53 12.07
N VAL A 152 15.86 -3.89 11.53
CA VAL A 152 15.78 -2.98 10.37
C VAL A 152 16.60 -3.51 9.21
N ASP A 153 16.22 -3.13 8.00
CA ASP A 153 16.91 -3.49 6.78
C ASP A 153 16.86 -2.34 5.77
N LEU A 154 17.78 -2.36 4.80
CA LEU A 154 17.87 -1.35 3.77
C LEU A 154 16.97 -1.73 2.59
N CYS A 155 16.05 -0.84 2.22
CA CYS A 155 15.13 -1.05 1.10
C CYS A 155 14.94 0.24 0.31
N TYR A 156 14.25 0.14 -0.82
CA TYR A 156 13.83 1.28 -1.63
C TYR A 156 12.39 1.09 -2.09
N THR A 157 11.69 2.19 -2.37
CA THR A 157 10.29 2.13 -2.81
C THR A 157 10.21 2.18 -4.33
N ASN A 158 10.43 3.38 -4.88
CA ASN A 158 10.34 3.66 -6.31
C ASN A 158 11.71 3.91 -6.92
N ASP A 159 12.59 4.65 -6.24
CA ASP A 159 13.93 4.99 -6.73
C ASP A 159 15.01 4.21 -5.96
N PRO A 160 15.80 3.33 -6.63
CA PRO A 160 16.92 2.62 -6.01
C PRO A 160 18.08 3.55 -5.59
N ASN A 161 18.07 4.83 -5.96
CA ASN A 161 19.04 5.81 -5.48
C ASN A 161 18.59 6.54 -4.21
N GLU A 162 17.36 6.29 -3.74
CA GLU A 162 16.82 6.83 -2.49
C GLU A 162 16.59 5.72 -1.46
N PRO A 163 17.67 5.21 -0.83
CA PRO A 163 17.57 4.13 0.14
C PRO A 163 16.87 4.57 1.42
N SER A 164 16.09 3.66 2.00
CA SER A 164 15.33 3.83 3.23
C SER A 164 15.61 2.68 4.19
N LEU A 165 15.92 3.02 5.45
CA LEU A 165 16.01 2.05 6.54
C LEU A 165 14.62 1.77 7.10
N VAL A 166 14.12 0.55 6.91
CA VAL A 166 12.75 0.18 7.29
C VAL A 166 12.78 -1.09 8.13
N CYS A 167 11.89 -1.16 9.12
CA CYS A 167 11.74 -2.37 9.93
C CYS A 167 11.39 -3.59 9.05
N LYS A 168 12.07 -4.72 9.28
CA LYS A 168 11.86 -5.97 8.54
C LYS A 168 10.40 -6.42 8.53
N SER A 169 9.68 -6.25 9.64
CA SER A 169 8.25 -6.56 9.71
C SER A 169 7.40 -5.78 8.69
N ARG A 170 7.76 -4.52 8.42
CA ARG A 170 7.10 -3.65 7.44
C ARG A 170 7.52 -3.97 6.01
N ILE A 171 8.78 -4.34 5.80
CA ILE A 171 9.28 -4.81 4.50
C ILE A 171 8.55 -6.11 4.11
N PHE A 172 8.48 -7.08 5.02
CA PHE A 172 7.79 -8.36 4.79
C PHE A 172 6.27 -8.21 4.69
N GLY A 173 5.68 -7.22 5.37
CA GLY A 173 4.26 -6.91 5.28
C GLY A 173 3.84 -6.30 3.94
N SER A 174 4.75 -5.59 3.24
CA SER A 174 4.50 -4.93 1.96
C SER A 174 5.70 -5.03 1.01
N PRO A 175 6.03 -6.25 0.51
CA PRO A 175 7.24 -6.47 -0.28
C PRO A 175 7.20 -5.82 -1.67
N ASN A 176 6.00 -5.54 -2.20
CA ASN A 176 5.85 -4.84 -3.48
C ASN A 176 6.16 -3.34 -3.38
N SER A 177 5.97 -2.77 -2.18
CA SER A 177 6.21 -1.35 -1.91
C SER A 177 7.62 -1.08 -1.37
N ASN A 178 8.25 -2.06 -0.72
CA ASN A 178 9.59 -1.94 -0.15
C ASN A 178 10.48 -3.05 -0.74
N LYS A 179 11.26 -2.70 -1.76
CA LYS A 179 12.15 -3.61 -2.48
C LYS A 179 13.51 -3.63 -1.78
N LEU A 180 14.05 -4.82 -1.53
CA LEU A 180 15.38 -4.98 -0.95
C LEU A 180 16.45 -4.83 -2.04
N TYR A 181 17.59 -4.25 -1.68
CA TYR A 181 18.77 -4.26 -2.55
C TYR A 181 19.31 -5.68 -2.67
N LYS A 182 19.62 -6.10 -3.89
CA LYS A 182 20.24 -7.40 -4.16
C LYS A 182 21.76 -7.24 -4.20
N PHE A 183 22.47 -8.22 -3.66
CA PHE A 183 23.93 -8.29 -3.79
C PHE A 183 24.34 -8.55 -5.23
N GLU A 184 25.46 -7.98 -5.63
CA GLU A 184 26.01 -8.04 -7.00
C GLU A 184 26.23 -9.49 -7.48
N GLN A 185 26.56 -10.41 -6.55
CA GLN A 185 26.68 -11.84 -6.82
C GLN A 185 25.35 -12.50 -7.18
N VAL A 186 24.24 -12.11 -6.52
CA VAL A 186 22.88 -12.62 -6.82
C VAL A 186 22.39 -12.08 -8.16
N LEU A 187 22.72 -10.82 -8.49
CA LEU A 187 22.41 -10.24 -9.80
C LEU A 187 23.20 -10.93 -10.93
N ALA A 188 24.45 -11.31 -10.68
CA ALA A 188 25.27 -12.06 -11.63
C ALA A 188 24.76 -13.51 -11.82
N GLU A 189 24.28 -14.16 -10.77
CA GLU A 189 23.64 -15.50 -10.85
C GLU A 189 22.28 -15.45 -11.56
N GLU A 190 21.48 -14.39 -11.35
CA GLU A 190 20.21 -14.16 -12.07
C GLU A 190 20.45 -13.81 -13.55
N ALA A 191 21.53 -13.08 -13.88
CA ALA A 191 21.92 -12.79 -15.25
C ALA A 191 22.56 -14.00 -15.97
N ALA A 192 23.20 -14.91 -15.23
CA ALA A 192 23.76 -16.16 -15.75
C ALA A 192 22.70 -17.26 -15.95
N LYS A 193 21.56 -17.16 -15.24
CA LYS A 193 20.34 -17.88 -15.60
C LYS A 193 19.70 -17.22 -16.82
N ASN A 194 20.31 -17.42 -17.99
CA ASN A 194 19.52 -17.56 -19.20
C ASN A 194 18.61 -18.76 -18.97
N THR A 195 17.43 -18.52 -18.39
CA THR A 195 16.40 -19.53 -18.29
C THR A 195 16.06 -19.89 -19.72
N ASP A 196 16.45 -21.10 -20.12
CA ASP A 196 15.84 -21.77 -21.26
C ASP A 196 14.32 -21.61 -21.11
N LYS A 197 13.66 -21.28 -22.22
CA LYS A 197 12.22 -21.12 -22.36
C LYS A 197 11.47 -22.36 -21.85
N GLU A 198 11.28 -22.50 -20.56
CA GLU A 198 10.16 -23.25 -20.03
C GLU A 198 8.94 -22.37 -20.29
N ASP A 199 8.01 -22.86 -21.11
CA ASP A 199 6.83 -22.12 -21.56
C ASP A 199 6.00 -21.68 -20.33
N ILE A 200 6.12 -20.41 -19.95
CA ILE A 200 5.28 -19.80 -18.91
C ILE A 200 3.85 -19.76 -19.43
N ILE A 201 3.00 -20.67 -18.95
CA ILE A 201 1.63 -20.84 -19.41
C ILE A 201 0.63 -20.46 -18.31
N LEU A 202 -0.22 -19.48 -18.60
CA LEU A 202 -1.37 -19.05 -17.82
C LEU A 202 -2.59 -19.88 -18.23
N GLU A 203 -3.04 -20.78 -17.36
CA GLU A 203 -4.10 -21.74 -17.67
C GLU A 203 -5.51 -21.23 -17.33
N SER A 204 -5.64 -20.49 -16.22
CA SER A 204 -6.93 -20.06 -15.68
C SER A 204 -7.32 -18.66 -16.14
N ASP A 205 -8.63 -18.39 -16.19
CA ASP A 205 -9.13 -17.03 -16.51
C ASP A 205 -8.64 -16.00 -15.49
N SER A 206 -8.51 -16.36 -14.21
CA SER A 206 -8.02 -15.45 -13.16
C SER A 206 -6.57 -15.05 -13.40
N GLN A 207 -5.69 -16.01 -13.72
CA GLN A 207 -4.28 -15.71 -14.02
C GLN A 207 -4.15 -14.77 -15.22
N ILE A 208 -4.94 -15.01 -16.27
CA ILE A 208 -4.95 -14.16 -17.46
C ILE A 208 -5.48 -12.77 -17.11
N VAL A 209 -6.53 -12.66 -16.31
CA VAL A 209 -7.08 -11.37 -15.84
C VAL A 209 -6.06 -10.59 -15.01
N ASP A 210 -5.41 -11.25 -14.04
CA ASP A 210 -4.41 -10.62 -13.16
C ASP A 210 -3.21 -10.12 -13.98
N PHE A 211 -2.74 -10.94 -14.92
CA PHE A 211 -1.69 -10.57 -15.87
C PHE A 211 -2.06 -9.35 -16.71
N LEU A 212 -3.30 -9.31 -17.22
CA LEU A 212 -3.79 -8.19 -18.02
C LEU A 212 -3.95 -6.90 -17.23
N ASN A 213 -4.51 -6.95 -16.02
CA ASN A 213 -4.65 -5.78 -15.15
C ASN A 213 -3.27 -5.21 -14.78
N TYR A 214 -2.25 -6.06 -14.64
CA TYR A 214 -0.90 -5.58 -14.37
C TYR A 214 -0.28 -4.89 -15.59
N ILE A 215 -0.45 -5.42 -16.80
CA ILE A 215 0.15 -4.88 -18.02
C ILE A 215 -0.60 -3.65 -18.55
N TYR A 216 -1.92 -3.69 -18.55
CA TYR A 216 -2.79 -2.72 -19.20
C TYR A 216 -3.61 -1.94 -18.18
N ARG A 217 -3.13 -0.74 -17.85
CA ARG A 217 -3.75 0.12 -16.85
C ARG A 217 -4.57 1.25 -17.49
N PRO A 218 -5.71 1.66 -16.89
CA PRO A 218 -6.45 2.84 -17.32
C PRO A 218 -5.61 4.12 -17.26
N THR A 219 -5.98 5.11 -18.07
CA THR A 219 -5.34 6.43 -18.11
C THR A 219 -5.54 7.25 -16.84
N GLU A 220 -6.56 6.93 -16.04
CA GLU A 220 -6.94 7.67 -14.82
C GLU A 220 -6.14 7.24 -13.58
N GLU A 221 -5.19 6.31 -13.69
CA GLU A 221 -4.36 5.94 -12.54
C GLU A 221 -3.44 7.10 -12.11
N TYR A 222 -3.60 7.54 -10.86
CA TYR A 222 -2.92 8.69 -10.24
C TYR A 222 -1.43 8.48 -9.92
N ILE A 223 -0.87 7.30 -10.17
CA ILE A 223 0.50 6.94 -9.78
C ILE A 223 1.39 6.93 -11.03
N PHE A 224 2.29 7.89 -11.13
CA PHE A 224 3.31 7.91 -12.17
C PHE A 224 4.30 6.75 -11.97
N ASP A 225 4.32 5.81 -12.91
CA ASP A 225 5.27 4.69 -12.96
C ASP A 225 6.01 4.76 -14.29
N SER A 226 7.32 5.02 -14.24
CA SER A 226 8.17 5.23 -15.43
C SER A 226 8.27 4.02 -16.36
N ARG A 227 7.89 2.82 -15.87
CA ARG A 227 7.85 1.58 -16.65
C ARG A 227 6.63 1.51 -17.56
N TYR A 228 5.63 2.36 -17.35
CA TYR A 228 4.41 2.39 -18.15
C TYR A 228 4.48 3.53 -19.17
N LYS A 229 4.01 3.24 -20.39
CA LYS A 229 3.92 4.20 -21.49
C LYS A 229 2.48 4.29 -21.95
N LEU A 230 2.02 5.51 -22.21
CA LEU A 230 0.70 5.73 -22.77
C LEU A 230 0.68 5.28 -24.24
N VAL A 231 -0.06 4.22 -24.53
CA VAL A 231 -0.12 3.60 -25.86
C VAL A 231 -1.58 3.35 -26.25
N SER A 232 -1.85 3.51 -27.55
CA SER A 232 -3.13 3.14 -28.14
C SER A 232 -3.13 1.65 -28.50
N VAL A 233 -3.92 0.85 -27.79
CA VAL A 233 -3.93 -0.62 -27.90
C VAL A 233 -5.29 -1.12 -28.38
N SER A 234 -5.31 -2.02 -29.36
CA SER A 234 -6.53 -2.72 -29.79
C SER A 234 -6.66 -4.09 -29.12
N ASP A 235 -7.88 -4.66 -29.10
CA ASP A 235 -8.10 -6.02 -28.59
C ASP A 235 -7.26 -7.08 -29.33
N LYS A 236 -6.89 -6.82 -30.60
CA LYS A 236 -5.99 -7.67 -31.38
C LYS A 236 -4.56 -7.64 -30.84
N ASP A 237 -4.08 -6.48 -30.40
CA ASP A 237 -2.73 -6.31 -29.84
C ASP A 237 -2.64 -6.92 -28.43
N ILE A 238 -3.73 -6.83 -27.66
CA ILE A 238 -3.85 -7.52 -26.37
C ILE A 238 -3.83 -9.03 -26.60
N LEU A 239 -4.64 -9.53 -27.55
CA LEU A 239 -4.69 -10.95 -27.87
C LEU A 239 -3.32 -11.51 -28.34
N SER A 240 -2.59 -10.76 -29.18
CA SER A 240 -1.27 -11.19 -29.65
C SER A 240 -0.23 -11.24 -28.53
N THR A 241 -0.37 -10.39 -27.51
CA THR A 241 0.46 -10.43 -26.30
C THR A 241 0.12 -11.66 -25.46
N ILE A 242 -1.17 -11.93 -25.25
CA ILE A 242 -1.66 -13.06 -24.46
C ILE A 242 -1.26 -14.41 -25.05
N TRP A 243 -1.29 -14.58 -26.38
CA TRP A 243 -0.92 -15.85 -27.03
C TRP A 243 0.50 -16.32 -26.68
N LYS A 244 1.39 -15.42 -26.26
CA LYS A 244 2.73 -15.78 -25.79
C LYS A 244 2.73 -16.52 -24.45
N PHE A 245 1.64 -16.41 -23.69
CA PHE A 245 1.52 -16.89 -22.31
C PHE A 245 0.31 -17.80 -22.10
N THR A 246 -0.49 -18.15 -23.11
CA THR A 246 -1.60 -19.10 -22.96
C THR A 246 -2.08 -19.66 -24.28
N TYR A 247 -2.45 -20.95 -24.27
CA TYR A 247 -3.08 -21.64 -25.41
C TYR A 247 -4.60 -21.52 -25.42
N LYS A 248 -5.20 -20.88 -24.39
CA LYS A 248 -6.66 -20.82 -24.21
C LYS A 248 -7.39 -20.10 -25.35
N PHE A 249 -6.67 -19.27 -26.10
CA PHE A 249 -7.23 -18.47 -27.18
C PHE A 249 -6.76 -18.88 -28.59
N ASP A 250 -6.04 -19.99 -28.76
CA ASP A 250 -5.47 -20.40 -30.06
C ASP A 250 -6.51 -20.55 -31.18
N LYS A 251 -7.72 -20.95 -30.81
CA LYS A 251 -8.85 -21.12 -31.73
C LYS A 251 -9.82 -19.94 -31.75
N LYS A 252 -9.52 -18.86 -31.02
CA LYS A 252 -10.43 -17.71 -30.91
C LYS A 252 -10.05 -16.59 -31.87
N THR A 253 -11.08 -16.01 -32.50
CA THR A 253 -10.93 -14.78 -33.27
C THR A 253 -10.77 -13.57 -32.33
N PRO A 254 -10.21 -12.45 -32.81
CA PRO A 254 -10.18 -11.19 -32.05
C PRO A 254 -11.57 -10.80 -31.50
N LEU A 255 -12.63 -11.02 -32.27
CA LEU A 255 -14.01 -10.76 -31.82
C LEU A 255 -14.42 -11.67 -30.66
N GLY A 256 -14.09 -12.96 -30.72
CA GLY A 256 -14.36 -13.92 -29.64
C GLY A 256 -13.55 -13.62 -28.37
N PHE A 257 -12.36 -13.02 -28.52
CA PHE A 257 -11.57 -12.51 -27.41
C PHE A 257 -12.18 -11.23 -26.82
N SER A 258 -12.59 -10.26 -27.64
CA SER A 258 -13.31 -9.05 -27.17
C SER A 258 -14.55 -9.39 -26.35
N GLN A 259 -15.33 -10.38 -26.79
CA GLN A 259 -16.51 -10.87 -26.05
C GLN A 259 -16.14 -11.55 -24.73
N TRP A 260 -14.98 -12.20 -24.66
CA TRP A 260 -14.48 -12.75 -23.41
C TRP A 260 -14.04 -11.63 -22.47
N LEU A 261 -13.27 -10.66 -22.95
CA LEU A 261 -12.85 -9.47 -22.19
C LEU A 261 -14.05 -8.75 -21.57
N SER A 262 -15.11 -8.49 -22.35
CA SER A 262 -16.31 -7.80 -21.85
C SER A 262 -17.10 -8.57 -20.78
N LYS A 263 -16.88 -9.89 -20.69
CA LYS A 263 -17.49 -10.73 -19.65
C LYS A 263 -16.63 -10.81 -18.38
N GLN A 264 -15.35 -10.46 -18.48
CA GLN A 264 -14.45 -10.41 -17.34
C GLN A 264 -14.51 -9.03 -16.67
N ASN A 265 -14.24 -8.99 -15.36
CA ASN A 265 -14.12 -7.75 -14.60
C ASN A 265 -12.67 -7.23 -14.70
N ILE A 266 -12.28 -6.67 -15.85
CA ILE A 266 -10.91 -6.21 -16.15
C ILE A 266 -10.87 -4.68 -16.23
N ASP A 267 -9.86 -4.06 -15.61
CA ASP A 267 -9.80 -2.61 -15.43
C ASP A 267 -9.66 -1.85 -16.75
N LEU A 268 -8.95 -2.41 -17.74
CA LEU A 268 -8.81 -1.81 -19.07
C LEU A 268 -10.15 -1.57 -19.79
N THR A 269 -11.21 -2.26 -19.38
CA THR A 269 -12.55 -2.07 -19.96
C THR A 269 -13.27 -0.83 -19.44
N SER A 270 -12.76 -0.20 -18.39
CA SER A 270 -13.26 1.10 -17.90
C SER A 270 -13.00 2.25 -18.88
N VAL A 271 -11.99 2.11 -19.75
CA VAL A 271 -11.68 3.08 -20.80
C VAL A 271 -12.47 2.74 -22.06
N GLU A 272 -13.34 3.65 -22.48
CA GLU A 272 -14.11 3.50 -23.71
C GLU A 272 -13.19 3.52 -24.95
N PRO A 273 -13.33 2.58 -25.88
CA PRO A 273 -12.49 2.53 -27.07
C PRO A 273 -12.83 3.62 -28.07
N GLU A 274 -11.80 4.29 -28.57
CA GLU A 274 -11.87 5.21 -29.69
C GLU A 274 -11.93 4.44 -31.03
N ARG A 275 -12.67 4.99 -31.99
CA ARG A 275 -12.72 4.47 -33.37
C ARG A 275 -11.65 5.15 -34.21
N LYS A 276 -10.70 4.40 -34.75
CA LYS A 276 -9.73 4.92 -35.72
C LYS A 276 -10.16 4.62 -37.16
N ILE A 277 -10.05 5.61 -38.04
CA ILE A 277 -10.29 5.50 -39.48
C ILE A 277 -8.92 5.37 -40.17
N SER A 278 -8.73 4.34 -40.99
CA SER A 278 -7.51 4.16 -41.79
C SER A 278 -7.36 5.26 -42.85
N LYS A 279 -6.12 5.75 -43.07
CA LYS A 279 -5.77 6.69 -44.16
C LYS A 279 -5.73 6.04 -45.56
N THR A 280 -5.77 4.71 -45.63
CA THR A 280 -5.98 3.98 -46.89
C THR A 280 -7.46 3.60 -46.92
N GLY A 281 -8.21 4.08 -47.92
CA GLY A 281 -9.69 4.07 -48.00
C GLY A 281 -10.42 2.72 -47.99
N LYS A 282 -9.83 1.66 -47.40
CA LYS A 282 -10.55 0.47 -46.92
C LYS A 282 -10.79 0.64 -45.41
N GLU A 283 -12.04 0.90 -45.03
CA GLU A 283 -12.47 0.99 -43.63
C GLU A 283 -12.08 -0.29 -42.87
N ILE A 284 -10.98 -0.24 -42.10
CA ILE A 284 -10.81 -1.12 -40.95
C ILE A 284 -11.21 -0.29 -39.74
N ARG A 285 -12.43 -0.52 -39.25
CA ARG A 285 -12.97 0.07 -38.01
C ARG A 285 -12.30 -0.60 -36.80
N ALA A 286 -11.02 -0.32 -36.59
CA ALA A 286 -10.30 -0.79 -35.42
C ALA A 286 -10.70 0.06 -34.21
N ARG A 287 -11.17 -0.60 -33.15
CA ARG A 287 -11.44 -0.02 -31.84
C ARG A 287 -10.16 -0.12 -31.01
N SER A 288 -9.67 1.01 -30.50
CA SER A 288 -8.44 1.07 -29.70
C SER A 288 -8.66 1.90 -28.45
N ARG A 289 -8.03 1.52 -27.34
CA ARG A 289 -8.06 2.26 -26.06
C ARG A 289 -6.72 2.92 -25.84
N GLN A 290 -6.72 4.14 -25.29
CA GLN A 290 -5.51 4.72 -24.72
C GLN A 290 -5.30 4.10 -23.35
N LEU A 291 -4.19 3.39 -23.15
CA LEU A 291 -3.89 2.66 -21.92
C LEU A 291 -2.44 2.94 -21.52
N ASN A 292 -2.19 2.95 -20.21
CA ASN A 292 -0.83 2.88 -19.68
C ASN A 292 -0.36 1.43 -19.77
N VAL A 293 0.56 1.16 -20.69
CA VAL A 293 1.06 -0.18 -20.99
C VAL A 293 2.44 -0.36 -20.41
N LEU A 294 2.65 -1.44 -19.65
CA LEU A 294 3.95 -1.82 -19.13
C LEU A 294 4.93 -2.13 -20.27
N ASP A 295 6.18 -1.75 -20.10
CA ASP A 295 7.27 -2.12 -21.00
C ASP A 295 7.39 -3.65 -21.14
N ASP A 296 7.49 -4.14 -22.38
CA ASP A 296 7.37 -5.57 -22.72
C ASP A 296 8.52 -6.43 -22.16
N THR A 297 9.65 -5.79 -21.87
CA THR A 297 10.78 -6.37 -21.13
C THR A 297 10.39 -6.97 -19.79
N HIS A 298 9.28 -6.52 -19.19
CA HIS A 298 8.84 -7.01 -17.88
C HIS A 298 7.77 -8.12 -17.96
N TYR A 299 7.23 -8.45 -19.14
CA TYR A 299 6.06 -9.35 -19.23
C TYR A 299 6.32 -10.74 -18.68
N ILE A 300 7.51 -11.29 -18.91
CA ILE A 300 7.94 -12.58 -18.35
C ILE A 300 7.91 -12.53 -16.83
N SER A 301 8.55 -11.52 -16.23
CA SER A 301 8.56 -11.34 -14.76
C SER A 301 7.15 -11.19 -14.17
N VAL A 302 6.23 -10.56 -14.89
CA VAL A 302 4.83 -10.43 -14.46
C VAL A 302 4.10 -11.77 -14.53
N ALA A 303 4.29 -12.54 -15.61
CA ALA A 303 3.68 -13.85 -15.74
C ALA A 303 4.20 -14.82 -14.67
N GLU A 304 5.51 -14.82 -14.40
CA GLU A 304 6.11 -15.57 -13.29
C GLU A 304 5.52 -15.15 -11.95
N ASN A 305 5.41 -13.84 -11.70
CA ASN A 305 4.79 -13.34 -10.47
C ASN A 305 3.35 -13.85 -10.33
N VAL A 306 2.54 -13.78 -11.39
CA VAL A 306 1.15 -14.27 -11.39
C VAL A 306 1.08 -15.77 -11.07
N LEU A 307 1.95 -16.59 -11.67
CA LEU A 307 2.03 -18.02 -11.39
C LEU A 307 2.51 -18.31 -9.97
N ASN A 308 3.48 -17.54 -9.50
CA ASN A 308 4.16 -17.77 -8.23
C ASN A 308 3.45 -17.15 -7.03
N ILE A 309 2.45 -16.26 -7.18
CA ILE A 309 1.72 -15.66 -6.05
C ILE A 309 1.17 -16.74 -5.10
N LEU A 310 0.47 -17.74 -5.63
CA LEU A 310 -0.17 -18.77 -4.81
C LEU A 310 0.85 -19.76 -4.22
N PRO A 311 1.79 -20.34 -4.99
CA PRO A 311 2.86 -21.17 -4.44
C PRO A 311 3.72 -20.44 -3.40
N SER A 312 4.09 -19.18 -3.66
CA SER A 312 4.89 -18.38 -2.73
C SER A 312 4.13 -18.09 -1.44
N HIS A 313 2.84 -17.78 -1.53
CA HIS A 313 1.98 -17.64 -0.35
C HIS A 313 1.92 -18.95 0.45
N HIS A 314 1.67 -20.08 -0.22
CA HIS A 314 1.66 -21.39 0.43
C HIS A 314 3.00 -21.73 1.10
N SER A 315 4.13 -21.42 0.46
CA SER A 315 5.46 -21.63 1.05
C SER A 315 5.60 -20.85 2.36
N LYS A 316 5.28 -19.55 2.34
CA LYS A 316 5.34 -18.70 3.55
C LYS A 316 4.45 -19.23 4.67
N ILE A 317 3.23 -19.63 4.35
CA ILE A 317 2.32 -20.23 5.33
C ILE A 317 2.89 -21.53 5.91
N ASN A 318 3.50 -22.38 5.08
CA ASN A 318 4.13 -23.61 5.55
C ASN A 318 5.36 -23.33 6.42
N ASP A 319 6.15 -22.31 6.11
CA ASP A 319 7.28 -21.91 6.96
C ASP A 319 6.80 -21.41 8.32
N MET A 320 5.74 -20.59 8.35
CA MET A 320 5.10 -20.21 9.62
C MET A 320 4.60 -21.43 10.42
N LYS A 321 4.03 -22.43 9.75
CA LYS A 321 3.63 -23.68 10.41
C LYS A 321 4.82 -24.44 10.98
N LYS A 322 5.95 -24.50 10.28
CA LYS A 322 7.19 -25.11 10.79
C LYS A 322 7.71 -24.38 12.03
N ASP A 323 7.56 -23.06 12.07
CA ASP A 323 7.91 -22.22 13.22
C ASP A 323 6.92 -22.37 14.41
N GLY A 324 5.92 -23.23 14.26
CA GLY A 324 4.94 -23.57 15.28
C GLY A 324 3.74 -22.63 15.34
N TYR A 325 3.50 -21.80 14.31
CA TYR A 325 2.29 -20.99 14.22
C TYR A 325 1.09 -21.83 13.79
N GLN A 326 -0.02 -21.65 14.51
CA GLN A 326 -1.33 -22.10 14.05
C GLN A 326 -1.94 -21.04 13.14
N ILE A 327 -2.28 -21.46 11.92
CA ILE A 327 -2.80 -20.58 10.90
C ILE A 327 -4.32 -20.67 10.93
N ILE A 328 -5.00 -19.60 11.31
CA ILE A 328 -6.47 -19.60 11.45
C ILE A 328 -7.10 -18.60 10.50
N GLY A 329 -8.19 -19.01 9.86
CA GLY A 329 -9.02 -18.16 9.04
C GLY A 329 -10.11 -17.49 9.87
N TYR A 330 -10.37 -16.21 9.62
CA TYR A 330 -11.53 -15.52 10.14
C TYR A 330 -12.30 -14.88 8.98
N CYS A 331 -13.61 -15.10 8.90
CA CYS A 331 -14.45 -14.41 7.94
C CYS A 331 -15.78 -13.92 8.50
N ARG A 332 -16.30 -12.85 7.92
CA ARG A 332 -17.43 -12.09 8.48
C ARG A 332 -18.42 -11.71 7.39
N LYS A 333 -19.71 -11.69 7.72
CA LYS A 333 -20.76 -11.12 6.86
C LYS A 333 -21.51 -9.97 7.55
N SER A 334 -21.93 -9.00 6.73
CA SER A 334 -22.64 -7.82 7.20
C SER A 334 -24.02 -8.15 7.75
N VAL A 335 -24.59 -7.24 8.56
CA VAL A 335 -25.94 -7.39 9.15
C VAL A 335 -27.06 -7.42 8.12
N ALA A 336 -26.85 -6.83 6.94
CA ALA A 336 -27.86 -6.63 5.90
C ALA A 336 -28.50 -7.96 5.45
N GLU A 337 -29.81 -8.08 5.43
CA GLU A 337 -30.48 -9.34 5.13
C GLU A 337 -30.16 -9.85 3.71
N THR A 338 -29.77 -11.12 3.59
CA THR A 338 -29.43 -11.73 2.30
C THR A 338 -29.83 -13.21 2.29
N LYS A 339 -30.49 -13.66 1.22
CA LYS A 339 -30.91 -15.06 1.03
C LYS A 339 -29.73 -16.03 0.87
N ASN A 340 -28.57 -15.54 0.42
CA ASN A 340 -27.40 -16.34 0.06
C ASN A 340 -26.26 -16.24 1.08
N ARG A 341 -26.55 -15.90 2.34
CA ARG A 341 -25.51 -15.69 3.36
C ARG A 341 -24.65 -16.93 3.60
N ALA A 342 -25.29 -18.08 3.83
CA ALA A 342 -24.59 -19.34 4.10
C ALA A 342 -23.67 -19.73 2.94
N SER A 343 -24.16 -19.67 1.69
CA SER A 343 -23.35 -19.99 0.51
C SER A 343 -22.19 -19.02 0.31
N CYS A 344 -22.38 -17.74 0.62
CA CYS A 344 -21.29 -16.77 0.59
C CYS A 344 -20.22 -17.05 1.65
N LEU A 345 -20.62 -17.37 2.89
CA LEU A 345 -19.70 -17.74 3.97
C LEU A 345 -18.96 -19.04 3.62
N GLN A 346 -19.66 -20.06 3.12
CA GLN A 346 -19.03 -21.29 2.68
C GLN A 346 -17.97 -21.04 1.59
N ARG A 347 -18.25 -20.15 0.64
CA ARG A 347 -17.27 -19.77 -0.38
C ARG A 347 -16.03 -19.12 0.24
N MET A 348 -16.21 -18.25 1.24
CA MET A 348 -15.10 -17.62 1.96
C MET A 348 -14.27 -18.66 2.75
N ILE A 349 -14.93 -19.61 3.42
CA ILE A 349 -14.28 -20.73 4.11
C ILE A 349 -13.42 -21.54 3.13
N ASN A 350 -14.00 -21.94 1.99
CA ASN A 350 -13.31 -22.72 0.97
C ASN A 350 -12.08 -21.97 0.41
N ILE A 351 -12.18 -20.64 0.24
CA ILE A 351 -11.05 -19.80 -0.19
C ILE A 351 -9.93 -19.81 0.85
N LEU A 352 -10.25 -19.69 2.14
CA LEU A 352 -9.26 -19.69 3.21
C LEU A 352 -8.49 -21.02 3.27
N TYR A 353 -9.16 -22.16 3.13
CA TYR A 353 -8.49 -23.46 3.05
C TYR A 353 -7.65 -23.59 1.76
N LYS A 354 -8.23 -23.25 0.61
CA LYS A 354 -7.57 -23.45 -0.69
C LYS A 354 -6.38 -22.53 -0.93
N ARG A 355 -6.47 -21.25 -0.51
CA ARG A 355 -5.45 -20.23 -0.79
C ARG A 355 -4.48 -20.01 0.37
N SER A 356 -4.89 -20.31 1.59
CA SER A 356 -4.15 -19.93 2.79
C SER A 356 -3.85 -21.09 3.71
N LEU A 357 -4.21 -22.32 3.31
CA LEU A 357 -3.91 -23.56 4.04
C LEU A 357 -4.22 -23.46 5.54
N VAL A 358 -5.30 -22.77 5.90
CA VAL A 358 -5.67 -22.56 7.31
C VAL A 358 -5.93 -23.91 7.99
N ASN A 359 -5.61 -23.98 9.28
CA ASN A 359 -5.88 -25.15 10.13
C ASN A 359 -7.32 -25.14 10.66
N LYS A 360 -7.86 -23.95 10.92
CA LYS A 360 -9.21 -23.73 11.45
C LYS A 360 -9.82 -22.48 10.84
N VAL A 361 -11.14 -22.43 10.76
CA VAL A 361 -11.88 -21.24 10.30
C VAL A 361 -12.98 -20.90 11.27
N PHE A 362 -13.00 -19.65 11.71
CA PHE A 362 -14.07 -19.08 12.52
C PHE A 362 -14.84 -18.04 11.70
N VAL A 363 -16.13 -17.90 11.99
CA VAL A 363 -17.00 -17.02 11.21
C VAL A 363 -17.84 -16.11 12.09
N SER A 364 -18.16 -14.92 11.58
CA SER A 364 -19.25 -14.12 12.13
C SER A 364 -20.33 -13.97 11.06
N PRO A 365 -21.43 -14.73 11.15
CA PRO A 365 -22.45 -14.74 10.10
C PRO A 365 -23.13 -13.39 9.93
N ARG A 366 -23.29 -12.65 11.03
CA ARG A 366 -24.04 -11.39 11.05
C ARG A 366 -23.46 -10.40 12.04
N SER A 367 -22.59 -9.53 11.54
CA SER A 367 -22.07 -8.41 12.34
C SER A 367 -21.90 -7.13 11.52
N SER A 368 -21.48 -6.04 12.15
CA SER A 368 -20.95 -4.87 11.45
C SER A 368 -19.43 -4.86 11.45
N THR A 369 -18.79 -4.26 10.44
CA THR A 369 -17.32 -4.14 10.38
C THR A 369 -16.75 -3.32 11.53
N LYS A 370 -17.56 -2.43 12.12
CA LYS A 370 -17.19 -1.56 13.25
C LYS A 370 -17.61 -2.13 14.61
N GLN A 371 -18.34 -3.25 14.61
CA GLN A 371 -18.83 -3.88 15.83
C GLN A 371 -17.65 -4.55 16.55
N PRO A 372 -17.45 -4.27 17.86
CA PRO A 372 -16.39 -4.91 18.64
C PRO A 372 -16.50 -6.43 18.60
N PHE A 373 -15.37 -7.14 18.52
CA PHE A 373 -15.36 -8.62 18.47
C PHE A 373 -16.14 -9.25 19.62
N LEU A 374 -15.93 -8.74 20.84
CA LEU A 374 -16.65 -9.19 22.04
C LEU A 374 -18.16 -9.10 21.90
N LYS A 375 -18.68 -8.17 21.08
CA LYS A 375 -20.12 -7.95 20.89
C LYS A 375 -20.72 -8.72 19.71
N ARG A 376 -19.92 -9.51 18.98
CA ARG A 376 -20.40 -10.26 17.82
C ARG A 376 -21.00 -11.58 18.27
N ASP A 377 -22.01 -12.02 17.53
CA ASP A 377 -22.59 -13.35 17.66
C ASP A 377 -23.09 -13.66 19.10
N PHE A 378 -23.61 -12.64 19.80
CA PHE A 378 -24.13 -12.75 21.17
C PHE A 378 -25.46 -13.46 21.26
N GLU A 379 -26.30 -13.30 20.24
CA GLU A 379 -27.61 -13.93 20.12
C GLU A 379 -27.44 -15.32 19.48
N ASP A 380 -27.85 -16.38 20.18
CA ASP A 380 -27.69 -17.79 19.76
C ASP A 380 -28.65 -18.21 18.63
N GLU A 381 -29.20 -17.26 17.88
CA GLU A 381 -30.22 -17.48 16.84
C GLU A 381 -29.63 -17.66 15.42
N ASP A 382 -28.31 -17.78 15.27
CA ASP A 382 -27.70 -17.95 13.95
C ASP A 382 -27.73 -19.41 13.49
N ASP A 383 -28.91 -19.78 12.99
CA ASP A 383 -29.29 -20.99 12.23
C ASP A 383 -28.42 -21.25 10.97
N ILE A 384 -27.37 -20.44 10.78
CA ILE A 384 -26.45 -20.42 9.66
C ILE A 384 -25.20 -21.23 9.98
N LEU A 385 -24.71 -21.23 11.22
CA LEU A 385 -23.48 -21.94 11.57
C LEU A 385 -23.62 -23.46 11.34
N SER A 386 -24.81 -24.01 11.65
CA SER A 386 -25.18 -25.41 11.39
C SER A 386 -25.26 -25.78 9.90
N LYS A 387 -25.35 -24.78 9.01
CA LYS A 387 -25.41 -24.96 7.55
C LYS A 387 -24.04 -24.86 6.88
N LEU A 388 -22.97 -24.61 7.65
CA LEU A 388 -21.61 -24.45 7.13
C LEU A 388 -20.77 -25.70 7.44
N ASN A 389 -19.93 -26.08 6.49
CA ASN A 389 -18.96 -27.15 6.62
C ASN A 389 -17.56 -26.59 6.90
N ASP A 390 -16.73 -27.36 7.59
CA ASP A 390 -15.32 -27.04 7.94
C ASP A 390 -15.15 -25.75 8.75
N VAL A 391 -16.20 -25.35 9.46
CA VAL A 391 -16.22 -24.23 10.41
C VAL A 391 -15.97 -24.73 11.83
N HIS A 392 -15.25 -23.93 12.61
CA HIS A 392 -14.79 -24.27 13.96
C HIS A 392 -15.44 -23.42 15.06
N GLY A 393 -16.40 -22.59 14.70
CA GLY A 393 -17.15 -21.76 15.63
C GLY A 393 -17.42 -20.35 15.13
N ASN A 394 -18.08 -19.58 15.97
CA ASN A 394 -18.39 -18.17 15.77
C ASN A 394 -17.28 -17.25 16.33
N THR A 395 -17.55 -15.95 16.46
CA THR A 395 -16.57 -15.00 17.02
C THR A 395 -16.23 -15.27 18.48
N LYS A 396 -17.15 -15.81 19.29
CA LYS A 396 -16.86 -16.16 20.69
C LYS A 396 -15.83 -17.28 20.75
N ASP A 397 -16.06 -18.35 19.98
CA ASP A 397 -15.14 -19.48 19.87
C ASP A 397 -13.77 -19.05 19.32
N PHE A 398 -13.77 -18.08 18.40
CA PHE A 398 -12.53 -17.46 17.91
C PHE A 398 -11.75 -16.76 19.03
N LEU A 399 -12.40 -15.94 19.85
CA LEU A 399 -11.74 -15.23 20.94
C LEU A 399 -11.20 -16.18 22.00
N GLU A 400 -11.99 -17.20 22.38
CA GLU A 400 -11.54 -18.24 23.30
C GLU A 400 -10.34 -19.02 22.74
N PHE A 401 -10.35 -19.30 21.43
CA PHE A 401 -9.22 -19.93 20.77
C PHE A 401 -7.96 -19.04 20.79
N LEU A 402 -8.11 -17.74 20.62
CA LEU A 402 -7.00 -16.79 20.70
C LEU A 402 -6.41 -16.70 22.11
N GLU A 403 -7.24 -16.70 23.14
CA GLU A 403 -6.79 -16.63 24.54
C GLU A 403 -6.02 -17.88 24.96
N ASN A 404 -6.42 -19.05 24.44
CA ASN A 404 -5.81 -20.32 24.79
C ASN A 404 -4.55 -20.68 23.98
N ASN A 405 -4.18 -19.91 22.95
CA ASN A 405 -3.05 -20.22 22.07
C ASN A 405 -2.12 -19.01 21.88
N THR A 406 -0.80 -19.20 21.98
CA THR A 406 0.16 -18.08 22.00
C THR A 406 0.85 -17.81 20.65
N LYS A 407 0.90 -18.82 19.76
CA LYS A 407 1.48 -18.75 18.41
C LYS A 407 0.39 -18.90 17.34
N ILE A 408 -0.25 -17.78 17.01
CA ILE A 408 -1.36 -17.76 16.05
C ILE A 408 -1.07 -16.74 14.96
N CYS A 409 -1.40 -17.12 13.73
CA CYS A 409 -1.54 -16.20 12.61
C CYS A 409 -2.99 -16.17 12.16
N VAL A 410 -3.59 -14.98 12.17
CA VAL A 410 -4.97 -14.78 11.71
C VAL A 410 -4.94 -14.32 10.25
N ILE A 411 -5.67 -15.04 9.41
CA ILE A 411 -5.84 -14.73 7.99
C ILE A 411 -7.28 -14.30 7.75
N ALA A 412 -7.43 -13.11 7.19
CA ALA A 412 -8.71 -12.60 6.73
C ALA A 412 -8.62 -12.26 5.23
N ILE A 413 -9.73 -12.45 4.52
CA ILE A 413 -9.81 -12.18 3.07
C ILE A 413 -9.72 -10.68 2.80
N ASP A 414 -10.30 -9.84 3.66
CA ASP A 414 -10.22 -8.40 3.54
C ASP A 414 -10.30 -7.73 4.92
N TYR A 415 -9.90 -6.45 5.00
CA TYR A 415 -9.97 -5.69 6.25
C TYR A 415 -11.39 -5.62 6.80
N ALA A 416 -12.39 -5.46 5.92
CA ALA A 416 -13.80 -5.43 6.33
C ALA A 416 -14.31 -6.79 6.84
N GLY A 417 -13.72 -7.88 6.37
CA GLY A 417 -13.98 -9.25 6.81
C GLY A 417 -13.39 -9.54 8.19
N LEU A 418 -12.43 -8.75 8.65
CA LEU A 418 -11.92 -8.80 10.02
C LEU A 418 -12.58 -7.71 10.90
N THR A 419 -12.14 -6.46 10.73
CA THR A 419 -12.67 -5.27 11.41
C THR A 419 -12.17 -4.02 10.71
N THR A 420 -13.03 -2.99 10.60
CA THR A 420 -12.60 -1.64 10.19
C THR A 420 -12.38 -0.72 11.39
N SER A 421 -12.54 -1.24 12.61
CA SER A 421 -12.29 -0.50 13.85
C SER A 421 -10.86 -0.73 14.32
N ILE A 422 -10.03 0.30 14.22
CA ILE A 422 -8.63 0.27 14.72
C ILE A 422 -8.60 -0.03 16.22
N THR A 423 -9.52 0.55 16.98
CA THR A 423 -9.62 0.34 18.43
C THR A 423 -9.90 -1.13 18.77
N ASP A 424 -10.74 -1.79 17.97
CA ASP A 424 -11.08 -3.19 18.14
C ASP A 424 -9.91 -4.10 17.76
N LEU A 425 -9.22 -3.79 16.66
CA LEU A 425 -8.01 -4.50 16.25
C LEU A 425 -6.90 -4.40 17.32
N LYS A 426 -6.70 -3.20 17.90
CA LYS A 426 -5.74 -3.01 19.00
C LYS A 426 -6.08 -3.82 20.25
N LYS A 427 -7.37 -4.05 20.52
CA LYS A 427 -7.80 -4.91 21.63
C LYS A 427 -7.55 -6.39 21.35
N LEU A 428 -7.66 -6.80 20.08
CA LEU A 428 -7.38 -8.18 19.66
C LEU A 428 -5.88 -8.52 19.64
N LEU A 429 -5.02 -7.52 19.39
CA LEU A 429 -3.56 -7.69 19.29
C LEU A 429 -2.82 -7.56 20.64
N ARG A 430 -3.52 -7.11 21.68
CA ARG A 430 -3.00 -7.04 23.06
C ARG A 430 -3.32 -8.34 23.77
#